data_AF-A0AA35REK3-F1
#
_entry.id   AF-A0AA35REK3-F1
#
_cell.length_a   1.000
_cell.length_b   1.000
_cell.length_c   1.000
_cell.angle_alpha   90.00
_cell.angle_beta   90.00
_cell.angle_gamma   90.00
#
_symmetry.space_group_name_H-M   'P 1'
#
loop_
_entity.id
_entity.type
_entity.pdbx_description
1 polymer ?
#
loop_
_entity_poly.entity_id
_entity_poly.type
_entity_poly.pdbx_seq_one_letter_code
_entity_poly.pdbx_strand_id
1 'polypeptide(L)'
;MWGNLLLVSLLSLLASNAASPGLVDVIYPPVENGPDARTPLYFSLIQSFSGQYVSVYSLPGLHMALDFINQDNTLLPGYSLHYVFTDAECDRKEALNAFHHQVFDKVITNKLGVIGSGCSVSTEPTAAISHYYNLVQVSCIASSPAFRNRVLFPRYFQILPTDASQANAFYAMIRHYNWRRVALIVQDENLFTAAIDELKEDLFNDGVEFTEETLVIVEDDIIEGLSKDTFDDDSRIFIVAGYEPVGRQIMCEAYKNSLLYPRYLFFTISWYNAGWWRDGVEQYGCTPEQMEQVLEHTLTIVFLPSARYLDPSLTTDTKANLTIGEYLRRESEDYVNSAPLNISKVDEFSSDCYDGMYAFTYALNNTING
;
A
#
# COMPACT_ATOMS: atom_id res chain seq x y z
N MET A 1 -8.29 35.89 8.47
CA MET A 1 -9.43 35.21 7.81
C MET A 1 -9.32 35.15 6.27
N TRP A 2 -8.12 35.30 5.68
CA TRP A 2 -7.88 35.18 4.23
C TRP A 2 -6.60 34.38 3.91
N GLY A 3 -6.18 33.48 4.82
CA GLY A 3 -4.97 32.66 4.68
C GLY A 3 -5.22 31.18 4.28
N ASN A 4 -6.43 30.66 4.47
CA ASN A 4 -6.74 29.23 4.29
C ASN A 4 -7.26 28.86 2.90
N LEU A 5 -7.48 29.83 1.99
CA LEU A 5 -8.08 29.56 0.67
C LEU A 5 -7.05 29.29 -0.44
N LEU A 6 -5.77 29.67 -0.25
CA LEU A 6 -4.72 29.52 -1.27
C LEU A 6 -4.04 28.12 -1.26
N LEU A 7 -4.06 27.41 -0.12
CA LEU A 7 -3.57 26.02 -0.04
C LEU A 7 -4.61 25.00 -0.56
N VAL A 8 -5.91 25.32 -0.45
CA VAL A 8 -7.03 24.45 -0.83
C VAL A 8 -7.20 24.37 -2.37
N SER A 9 -6.76 25.40 -3.09
CA SER A 9 -6.90 25.47 -4.55
C SER A 9 -5.81 24.72 -5.33
N LEU A 10 -4.64 24.43 -4.73
CA LEU A 10 -3.59 23.71 -5.44
C LEU A 10 -3.89 22.20 -5.52
N LEU A 11 -4.40 21.57 -4.47
CA LEU A 11 -4.60 20.11 -4.42
C LEU A 11 -5.87 19.62 -5.13
N SER A 12 -6.94 20.41 -5.15
CA SER A 12 -8.15 20.07 -5.93
C SER A 12 -7.90 20.08 -7.44
N LEU A 13 -6.93 20.85 -7.93
CA LEU A 13 -6.46 20.75 -9.31
C LEU A 13 -5.55 19.53 -9.56
N LEU A 14 -4.84 19.03 -8.53
CA LEU A 14 -3.85 17.97 -8.65
C LEU A 14 -4.47 16.56 -8.72
N ALA A 15 -5.64 16.34 -8.14
CA ALA A 15 -6.39 15.10 -8.33
C ALA A 15 -6.99 14.96 -9.75
N SER A 16 -7.04 16.05 -10.52
CA SER A 16 -7.68 16.08 -11.85
C SER A 16 -6.71 16.05 -13.04
N ASN A 17 -5.41 16.26 -12.84
CA ASN A 17 -4.41 16.30 -13.90
C ASN A 17 -3.18 15.47 -13.52
N ALA A 18 -2.85 14.47 -14.36
CA ALA A 18 -1.71 13.57 -14.25
C ALA A 18 -0.34 14.25 -14.49
N ALA A 19 -0.11 15.42 -13.87
CA ALA A 19 1.18 16.09 -13.86
C ALA A 19 1.71 16.06 -12.43
N SER A 20 2.89 15.47 -12.20
CA SER A 20 3.46 15.43 -10.86
C SER A 20 3.68 16.86 -10.35
N PRO A 21 3.09 17.22 -9.20
CA PRO A 21 3.42 18.49 -8.60
C PRO A 21 4.88 18.39 -8.18
N GLY A 22 5.74 19.27 -8.70
CA GLY A 22 7.06 19.45 -8.10
C GLY A 22 6.91 19.58 -6.58
N LEU A 23 7.86 19.04 -5.82
CA LEU A 23 7.78 18.73 -4.38
C LEU A 23 7.14 19.84 -3.49
N VAL A 24 5.80 19.94 -3.45
CA VAL A 24 5.05 20.88 -2.60
C VAL A 24 4.81 20.25 -1.24
N ASP A 25 5.30 20.92 -0.20
CA ASP A 25 5.05 20.48 1.18
C ASP A 25 3.63 20.80 1.61
N VAL A 26 2.94 19.78 2.12
CA VAL A 26 1.66 19.94 2.79
C VAL A 26 1.83 19.54 4.25
N ILE A 27 1.52 20.46 5.17
CA ILE A 27 1.55 20.21 6.61
C ILE A 27 0.15 19.88 7.10
N TYR A 28 0.00 18.77 7.83
CA TYR A 28 -1.27 18.37 8.42
C TYR A 28 -1.08 17.68 9.79
N PRO A 29 -1.97 17.91 10.77
CA PRO A 29 -2.95 19.01 10.78
C PRO A 29 -2.24 20.38 10.70
N PRO A 30 -2.94 21.47 10.35
CA PRO A 30 -2.35 22.82 10.39
C PRO A 30 -1.80 23.14 11.78
N VAL A 31 -0.69 23.88 11.84
CA VAL A 31 -0.07 24.27 13.12
C VAL A 31 -0.89 25.38 13.76
N GLU A 32 -1.32 25.17 15.00
CA GLU A 32 -2.00 26.18 15.80
C GLU A 32 -1.01 27.25 16.28
N ASN A 33 -1.46 28.51 16.32
CA ASN A 33 -0.66 29.63 16.80
C ASN A 33 -1.37 30.29 18.00
N GLY A 34 -0.65 30.48 19.10
CA GLY A 34 -1.21 31.13 20.30
C GLY A 34 -0.37 30.90 21.55
N PRO A 35 -0.70 31.58 22.67
CA PRO A 35 0.02 31.44 23.94
C PRO A 35 -0.16 30.05 24.58
N ASP A 36 -1.27 29.38 24.29
CA ASP A 36 -1.58 28.02 24.78
C ASP A 36 -1.27 26.93 23.74
N ALA A 37 -0.59 27.29 22.64
CA ALA A 37 -0.28 26.35 21.57
C ALA A 37 0.72 25.28 22.04
N ARG A 38 0.42 24.02 21.72
CA ARG A 38 1.33 22.90 21.98
C ARG A 38 2.54 22.97 21.06
N THR A 39 3.66 22.39 21.50
CA THR A 39 4.89 22.36 20.71
C THR A 39 4.72 21.42 19.53
N PRO A 40 4.86 21.88 18.27
CA PRO A 40 4.65 21.03 17.12
C PRO A 40 5.84 20.07 16.93
N LEU A 41 5.51 18.79 16.75
CA LEU A 41 6.42 17.70 16.43
C LEU A 41 6.13 17.20 15.02
N TYR A 42 7.16 17.08 14.21
CA TYR A 42 7.02 16.77 12.79
C TYR A 42 7.57 15.39 12.44
N PHE A 43 6.86 14.66 11.59
CA PHE A 43 7.40 13.53 10.85
C PHE A 43 7.28 13.78 9.34
N SER A 44 8.04 13.04 8.55
CA SER A 44 7.90 13.06 7.10
C SER A 44 6.90 11.98 6.70
N LEU A 45 5.91 12.35 5.89
CA LEU A 45 4.98 11.42 5.29
C LEU A 45 5.31 11.31 3.81
N ILE A 46 5.73 10.13 3.37
CA ILE A 46 6.05 9.86 1.98
C ILE A 46 5.06 8.80 1.48
N GLN A 47 4.27 9.14 0.47
CA GLN A 47 3.21 8.29 -0.11
C GLN A 47 3.12 8.61 -1.62
N SER A 48 2.26 7.92 -2.36
CA SER A 48 2.20 7.97 -3.82
C SER A 48 0.82 8.40 -4.33
N PHE A 49 0.75 9.52 -5.06
CA PHE A 49 -0.48 9.94 -5.77
C PHE A 49 -0.64 9.28 -7.14
N SER A 50 0.46 8.81 -7.71
CA SER A 50 0.55 8.19 -9.03
C SER A 50 1.41 6.92 -8.98
N GLY A 51 1.59 6.29 -10.13
CA GLY A 51 2.39 5.09 -10.31
C GLY A 51 1.57 3.80 -10.23
N GLN A 52 2.28 2.68 -10.13
CA GLN A 52 1.69 1.33 -10.17
C GLN A 52 0.77 1.03 -8.98
N TYR A 53 0.92 1.77 -7.87
CA TYR A 53 0.04 1.70 -6.72
C TYR A 53 -0.12 3.08 -6.05
N VAL A 54 -1.36 3.56 -5.99
CA VAL A 54 -1.72 4.89 -5.46
C VAL A 54 -2.01 4.79 -3.96
N SER A 55 -0.96 4.93 -3.16
CA SER A 55 -1.01 4.67 -1.71
C SER A 55 -1.70 5.77 -0.88
N VAL A 56 -1.92 6.96 -1.44
CA VAL A 56 -2.62 8.06 -0.73
C VAL A 56 -4.06 7.72 -0.34
N TYR A 57 -4.68 6.69 -0.93
CA TYR A 57 -6.01 6.23 -0.56
C TYR A 57 -6.08 5.63 0.85
N SER A 58 -4.95 5.37 1.50
CA SER A 58 -4.85 4.93 2.90
C SER A 58 -4.79 6.10 3.92
N LEU A 59 -4.69 7.34 3.46
CA LEU A 59 -4.53 8.51 4.33
C LEU A 59 -5.73 8.85 5.23
N PRO A 60 -7.01 8.51 4.93
CA PRO A 60 -8.12 8.79 5.84
C PRO A 60 -7.90 8.22 7.25
N GLY A 61 -7.43 6.98 7.36
CA GLY A 61 -7.12 6.38 8.66
C GLY A 61 -5.96 7.09 9.36
N LEU A 62 -4.91 7.48 8.64
CA LEU A 62 -3.80 8.26 9.21
C LEU A 62 -4.27 9.63 9.73
N HIS A 63 -5.13 10.32 8.98
CA HIS A 63 -5.71 11.62 9.35
C HIS A 63 -6.57 11.50 10.60
N MET A 64 -7.47 10.52 10.61
CA MET A 64 -8.34 10.26 11.75
C MET A 64 -7.53 9.97 13.02
N ALA A 65 -6.48 9.15 12.91
CA ALA A 65 -5.59 8.87 14.04
C ALA A 65 -4.92 10.15 14.55
N LEU A 66 -4.35 10.97 13.66
CA LEU A 66 -3.70 12.23 14.05
C LEU A 66 -4.63 13.20 14.77
N ASP A 67 -5.85 13.37 14.25
CA ASP A 67 -6.84 14.24 14.86
C ASP A 67 -7.18 13.76 16.28
N PHE A 68 -7.39 12.45 16.45
CA PHE A 68 -7.75 11.88 17.74
C PHE A 68 -6.60 11.96 18.74
N ILE A 69 -5.38 11.62 18.31
CA ILE A 69 -4.17 11.75 19.12
C ILE A 69 -3.96 13.19 19.58
N ASN A 70 -4.18 14.16 18.67
CA ASN A 70 -4.03 15.57 19.01
C ASN A 70 -5.18 16.11 19.89
N GLN A 71 -6.31 15.43 19.97
CA GLN A 71 -7.40 15.78 20.88
C GLN A 71 -7.26 15.11 22.26
N ASP A 72 -6.46 14.03 22.35
CA ASP A 72 -6.20 13.31 23.60
C ASP A 72 -5.13 14.01 24.44
N ASN A 73 -5.55 14.68 25.52
CA ASN A 73 -4.64 15.37 26.44
C ASN A 73 -3.77 14.42 27.30
N THR A 74 -4.01 13.11 27.25
CA THR A 74 -3.21 12.10 27.96
C THR A 74 -2.04 11.57 27.13
N LEU A 75 -2.10 11.74 25.79
CA LEU A 75 -1.04 11.36 24.87
C LEU A 75 -0.23 12.60 24.46
N LEU A 76 1.09 12.55 24.67
CA LEU A 76 2.02 13.63 24.33
C LEU A 76 1.61 15.00 24.93
N PRO A 77 1.42 15.11 26.25
CA PRO A 77 1.05 16.38 26.89
C PRO A 77 2.05 17.49 26.55
N GLY A 78 1.53 18.62 26.10
CA GLY A 78 2.34 19.78 25.69
C GLY A 78 2.89 19.73 24.25
N TYR A 79 2.65 18.65 23.50
CA TYR A 79 3.06 18.50 22.10
C TYR A 79 1.88 18.22 21.18
N SER A 80 2.00 18.61 19.91
CA SER A 80 1.06 18.24 18.85
C SER A 80 1.80 17.58 17.68
N LEU A 81 1.24 16.52 17.11
CA LEU A 81 1.83 15.79 15.99
C LEU A 81 1.38 16.37 14.65
N HIS A 82 2.32 16.50 13.74
CA HIS A 82 2.12 16.97 12.37
C HIS A 82 2.98 16.16 11.41
N TYR A 83 2.51 15.97 10.18
CA TYR A 83 3.35 15.48 9.10
C TYR A 83 3.69 16.57 8.11
N VAL A 84 4.75 16.33 7.32
CA VAL A 84 4.98 17.03 6.06
C VAL A 84 4.97 16.00 4.93
N PHE A 85 4.07 16.20 3.99
CA PHE A 85 3.82 15.27 2.89
C PHE A 85 4.80 15.47 1.74
N THR A 86 5.19 14.40 1.07
CA THR A 86 5.82 14.42 -0.26
C THR A 86 5.41 13.20 -1.08
N ASP A 87 5.23 13.41 -2.38
CA ASP A 87 4.87 12.36 -3.34
C ASP A 87 6.11 11.54 -3.74
N ALA A 88 5.95 10.23 -3.79
CA ALA A 88 6.96 9.26 -4.23
C ALA A 88 6.60 8.54 -5.52
N GLU A 89 5.40 8.76 -6.08
CA GLU A 89 4.96 8.25 -7.38
C GLU A 89 5.06 6.72 -7.55
N CYS A 90 5.12 5.99 -6.44
CA CYS A 90 5.43 4.56 -6.37
C CYS A 90 6.70 4.17 -7.16
N ASP A 91 7.66 5.08 -7.27
CA ASP A 91 8.93 4.90 -7.99
C ASP A 91 10.12 4.93 -7.03
N ARG A 92 11.20 4.22 -7.38
CA ARG A 92 12.41 4.12 -6.55
C ARG A 92 13.19 5.43 -6.51
N LYS A 93 13.32 6.12 -7.65
CA LYS A 93 14.09 7.36 -7.77
C LYS A 93 13.33 8.53 -7.15
N GLU A 94 12.04 8.63 -7.44
CA GLU A 94 11.21 9.70 -6.88
C GLU A 94 11.05 9.55 -5.35
N ALA A 95 10.97 8.32 -4.82
CA ALA A 95 10.99 8.11 -3.37
C ALA A 95 12.28 8.60 -2.70
N LEU A 96 13.45 8.36 -3.32
CA LEU A 96 14.73 8.84 -2.81
C LEU A 96 14.84 10.36 -2.91
N ASN A 97 14.35 10.95 -4.00
CA ASN A 97 14.27 12.38 -4.19
C ASN A 97 13.36 13.04 -3.12
N ALA A 98 12.19 12.45 -2.88
CA ALA A 98 11.26 12.85 -1.84
C ALA A 98 11.86 12.75 -0.43
N PHE A 99 12.56 11.66 -0.14
CA PHE A 99 13.26 11.47 1.12
C PHE A 99 14.37 12.51 1.30
N HIS A 100 15.20 12.72 0.27
CA HIS A 100 16.26 13.73 0.30
C HIS A 100 15.68 15.12 0.59
N HIS A 101 14.64 15.50 -0.15
CA HIS A 101 13.94 16.76 0.03
C HIS A 101 13.44 16.93 1.46
N GLN A 102 12.78 15.92 2.02
CA GLN A 102 12.23 15.95 3.38
C GLN A 102 13.29 16.02 4.49
N VAL A 103 14.46 15.41 4.28
CA VAL A 103 15.51 15.29 5.30
C VAL A 103 16.54 16.41 5.22
N PHE A 104 16.86 16.91 4.04
CA PHE A 104 17.97 17.86 3.83
C PHE A 104 17.53 19.25 3.40
N ASP A 105 16.59 19.35 2.46
CA ASP A 105 16.36 20.59 1.72
C ASP A 105 15.35 21.53 2.42
N LYS A 106 15.02 21.27 3.70
CA LYS A 106 13.84 21.84 4.35
C LYS A 106 14.09 22.74 5.55
N VAL A 107 13.12 23.65 5.72
CA VAL A 107 12.96 24.58 6.84
C VAL A 107 12.65 23.84 8.15
N ILE A 108 11.92 22.72 8.08
CA ILE A 108 11.65 21.86 9.24
C ILE A 108 12.72 20.76 9.26
N THR A 109 13.81 21.03 9.96
CA THR A 109 14.99 20.16 10.02
C THR A 109 14.90 19.05 11.08
N ASN A 110 14.02 19.19 12.07
CA ASN A 110 13.88 18.25 13.18
C ASN A 110 12.70 17.30 12.96
N LYS A 111 12.85 16.35 12.03
CA LYS A 111 11.89 15.27 11.84
C LYS A 111 12.13 14.15 12.86
N LEU A 112 11.06 13.62 13.45
CA LEU A 112 11.11 12.51 14.40
C LEU A 112 11.31 11.15 13.71
N GLY A 113 10.91 11.06 12.45
CA GLY A 113 10.92 9.82 11.68
C GLY A 113 10.23 9.99 10.34
N VAL A 114 10.11 8.87 9.62
CA VAL A 114 9.42 8.77 8.34
C VAL A 114 8.24 7.80 8.48
N ILE A 115 7.06 8.22 8.06
CA ILE A 115 5.94 7.32 7.79
C ILE A 115 5.86 7.13 6.27
N GLY A 116 6.04 5.91 5.79
CA GLY A 116 6.11 5.63 4.35
C GLY A 116 7.24 4.69 3.93
N SER A 117 7.59 4.61 2.65
CA SER A 117 7.24 5.51 1.53
C SER A 117 6.05 5.00 0.68
N GLY A 118 4.94 4.64 1.32
CA GLY A 118 3.77 4.11 0.64
C GLY A 118 4.00 2.71 0.10
N CYS A 119 4.11 2.53 -1.21
CA CYS A 119 4.27 1.21 -1.80
C CYS A 119 5.65 0.58 -1.50
N SER A 120 5.77 -0.74 -1.65
CA SER A 120 7.01 -1.48 -1.37
C SER A 120 8.19 -1.00 -2.22
N VAL A 121 7.96 -0.72 -3.53
CA VAL A 121 8.97 -0.23 -4.47
C VAL A 121 9.63 1.07 -3.97
N SER A 122 8.82 2.03 -3.50
CA SER A 122 9.30 3.29 -2.95
C SER A 122 9.88 3.15 -1.53
N THR A 123 9.33 2.23 -0.72
CA THR A 123 9.73 2.07 0.69
C THR A 123 11.09 1.39 0.85
N GLU A 124 11.42 0.39 0.03
CA GLU A 124 12.71 -0.30 0.08
C GLU A 124 13.92 0.65 0.06
N PRO A 125 14.09 1.54 -0.94
CA PRO A 125 15.27 2.40 -1.01
C PRO A 125 15.32 3.43 0.13
N THR A 126 14.19 3.98 0.58
CA THR A 126 14.17 4.95 1.68
C THR A 126 14.43 4.29 3.04
N ALA A 127 13.87 3.09 3.26
CA ALA A 127 14.11 2.30 4.47
C ALA A 127 15.57 1.85 4.59
N ALA A 128 16.22 1.55 3.47
CA ALA A 128 17.63 1.16 3.43
C ALA A 128 18.56 2.29 3.91
N ILE A 129 18.17 3.56 3.75
CA ILE A 129 19.03 4.70 4.06
C ILE A 129 18.59 5.53 5.27
N SER A 130 17.34 5.40 5.72
CA SER A 130 16.77 6.23 6.80
C SER A 130 17.59 6.21 8.08
N HIS A 131 18.15 5.06 8.43
CA HIS A 131 18.96 4.89 9.63
C HIS A 131 20.30 5.66 9.62
N TYR A 132 20.88 5.96 8.45
CA TYR A 132 22.07 6.83 8.35
C TYR A 132 21.80 8.26 8.81
N TYR A 133 20.52 8.66 8.81
CA TYR A 133 20.04 9.96 9.27
C TYR A 133 19.48 9.91 10.69
N ASN A 134 19.71 8.80 11.39
CA ASN A 134 19.12 8.51 12.70
C ASN A 134 17.59 8.47 12.72
N LEU A 135 16.94 8.35 11.57
CA LEU A 135 15.48 8.27 11.49
C LEU A 135 15.01 6.83 11.66
N VAL A 136 13.88 6.68 12.35
CA VAL A 136 13.06 5.46 12.32
C VAL A 136 12.07 5.62 11.17
N GLN A 137 11.86 4.55 10.41
CA GLN A 137 10.86 4.51 9.35
C GLN A 137 9.79 3.49 9.67
N VAL A 138 8.52 3.89 9.59
CA VAL A 138 7.36 3.04 9.81
C VAL A 138 6.51 3.04 8.54
N SER A 139 6.23 1.87 7.97
CA SER A 139 5.24 1.75 6.90
C SER A 139 3.94 1.15 7.41
N CYS A 140 2.81 1.70 6.96
CA CYS A 140 1.51 1.09 7.24
C CYS A 140 1.02 0.13 6.16
N ILE A 141 1.62 0.14 4.97
CA ILE A 141 1.08 -0.58 3.79
C ILE A 141 2.12 -1.37 2.98
N ALA A 142 3.42 -1.10 3.15
CA ALA A 142 4.44 -1.82 2.40
C ALA A 142 4.62 -3.25 2.98
N SER A 143 4.53 -4.26 2.11
CA SER A 143 4.44 -5.67 2.50
C SER A 143 5.55 -6.57 1.91
N SER A 144 6.58 -6.00 1.28
CA SER A 144 7.70 -6.79 0.73
C SER A 144 8.35 -7.68 1.80
N PRO A 145 8.49 -9.00 1.57
CA PRO A 145 9.21 -9.89 2.50
C PRO A 145 10.66 -9.45 2.76
N ALA A 146 11.26 -8.67 1.85
CA ALA A 146 12.62 -8.14 1.97
C ALA A 146 12.83 -7.34 3.27
N PHE A 147 11.80 -6.67 3.78
CA PHE A 147 11.87 -5.86 5.00
C PHE A 147 12.26 -6.63 6.27
N ARG A 148 12.20 -7.97 6.25
CA ARG A 148 12.68 -8.84 7.34
C ARG A 148 14.19 -8.75 7.54
N ASN A 149 14.95 -8.31 6.53
CA ASN A 149 16.40 -8.22 6.61
C ASN A 149 16.84 -7.03 7.50
N ARG A 150 17.16 -7.31 8.77
CA ARG A 150 17.62 -6.30 9.74
C ARG A 150 19.02 -5.74 9.49
N VAL A 151 19.82 -6.39 8.62
CA VAL A 151 21.10 -5.83 8.17
C VAL A 151 20.86 -4.69 7.19
N LEU A 152 19.91 -4.86 6.27
CA LEU A 152 19.53 -3.82 5.30
C LEU A 152 18.60 -2.76 5.90
N PHE A 153 17.67 -3.18 6.78
CA PHE A 153 16.61 -2.33 7.32
C PHE A 153 16.64 -2.31 8.87
N PRO A 154 17.70 -1.77 9.50
CA PRO A 154 17.91 -1.87 10.94
C PRO A 154 16.94 -1.04 11.79
N ARG A 155 16.34 0.02 11.21
CA ARG A 155 15.38 0.93 11.90
C ARG A 155 14.03 1.03 11.19
N TYR A 156 13.67 0.00 10.43
CA TYR A 156 12.39 -0.09 9.74
C TYR A 156 11.38 -0.92 10.52
N PHE A 157 10.13 -0.47 10.55
CA PHE A 157 9.02 -1.20 11.15
C PHE A 157 7.82 -1.13 10.20
N GLN A 158 6.93 -2.13 10.28
CA GLN A 158 5.70 -2.15 9.50
C GLN A 158 4.53 -2.66 10.32
N ILE A 159 3.33 -2.20 9.96
CA ILE A 159 2.07 -2.64 10.56
C ILE A 159 1.52 -3.85 9.80
N LEU A 160 1.43 -3.71 8.48
CA LEU A 160 0.92 -4.76 7.61
C LEU A 160 1.86 -5.99 7.64
N PRO A 161 1.33 -7.23 7.66
CA PRO A 161 2.13 -8.41 7.44
C PRO A 161 2.80 -8.40 6.04
N THR A 162 3.84 -9.21 5.87
CA THR A 162 4.49 -9.36 4.56
C THR A 162 3.69 -10.28 3.64
N ASP A 163 3.85 -10.14 2.32
CA ASP A 163 3.19 -10.98 1.30
C ASP A 163 3.56 -12.47 1.41
N ALA A 164 4.66 -12.80 2.08
CA ALA A 164 4.97 -14.17 2.51
C ALA A 164 3.83 -14.86 3.29
N SER A 165 3.03 -14.10 4.05
CA SER A 165 1.86 -14.65 4.74
C SER A 165 0.78 -15.11 3.76
N GLN A 166 0.63 -14.43 2.62
CA GLN A 166 -0.29 -14.85 1.56
C GLN A 166 0.24 -16.09 0.84
N ALA A 167 1.55 -16.15 0.58
CA ALA A 167 2.21 -17.34 0.03
C ALA A 167 1.95 -18.59 0.89
N ASN A 168 2.07 -18.46 2.23
CA ASN A 168 1.77 -19.53 3.18
C ASN A 168 0.30 -19.98 3.10
N ALA A 169 -0.64 -19.04 2.97
CA ALA A 169 -2.06 -19.35 2.85
C ALA A 169 -2.35 -20.09 1.53
N PHE A 170 -1.77 -19.65 0.42
CA PHE A 170 -1.90 -20.32 -0.86
C PHE A 170 -1.33 -21.74 -0.84
N TYR A 171 -0.13 -21.92 -0.25
CA TYR A 171 0.48 -23.23 -0.05
C TYR A 171 -0.44 -24.16 0.77
N ALA A 172 -1.05 -23.65 1.85
CA ALA A 172 -2.01 -24.44 2.62
C ALA A 172 -3.19 -24.91 1.78
N MET A 173 -3.66 -24.11 0.81
CA MET A 173 -4.73 -24.52 -0.10
C MET A 173 -4.29 -25.56 -1.12
N ILE A 174 -3.09 -25.42 -1.70
CA ILE A 174 -2.50 -26.45 -2.59
C ILE A 174 -2.56 -27.80 -1.93
N ARG A 175 -2.11 -27.87 -0.67
CA ARG A 175 -2.10 -29.13 0.09
C ARG A 175 -3.51 -29.64 0.38
N HIS A 176 -4.42 -28.75 0.75
CA HIS A 176 -5.80 -29.11 1.05
C HIS A 176 -6.50 -29.74 -0.18
N TYR A 177 -6.33 -29.15 -1.36
CA TYR A 177 -6.94 -29.61 -2.60
C TYR A 177 -6.09 -30.65 -3.36
N ASN A 178 -4.92 -31.02 -2.84
CA ASN A 178 -3.97 -31.93 -3.47
C ASN A 178 -3.57 -31.52 -4.90
N TRP A 179 -3.39 -30.22 -5.13
CA TRP A 179 -2.86 -29.74 -6.41
C TRP A 179 -1.39 -30.16 -6.54
N ARG A 180 -1.05 -30.76 -7.68
CA ARG A 180 0.29 -31.32 -7.94
C ARG A 180 1.10 -30.51 -8.95
N ARG A 181 0.46 -29.57 -9.62
CA ARG A 181 1.08 -28.67 -10.59
C ARG A 181 0.44 -27.29 -10.55
N VAL A 182 1.26 -26.25 -10.48
CA VAL A 182 0.84 -24.84 -10.53
C VAL A 182 1.78 -24.03 -11.43
N ALA A 183 1.26 -22.97 -12.03
CA ALA A 183 2.05 -22.01 -12.80
C ALA A 183 2.17 -20.70 -12.02
N LEU A 184 3.37 -20.13 -11.97
CA LEU A 184 3.68 -18.88 -11.30
C LEU A 184 3.96 -17.83 -12.38
N ILE A 185 3.16 -16.78 -12.44
CA ILE A 185 3.35 -15.65 -13.37
C ILE A 185 3.63 -14.41 -12.53
N VAL A 186 4.87 -13.92 -12.59
CA VAL A 186 5.43 -13.03 -11.57
C VAL A 186 6.03 -11.80 -12.24
N GLN A 187 5.58 -10.61 -11.87
CA GLN A 187 6.27 -9.36 -12.24
C GLN A 187 7.65 -9.30 -11.55
N ASP A 188 8.68 -8.87 -12.27
CA ASP A 188 10.05 -8.70 -11.74
C ASP A 188 10.16 -7.49 -10.79
N GLU A 189 9.51 -7.59 -9.64
CA GLU A 189 9.65 -6.68 -8.51
C GLU A 189 9.87 -7.47 -7.24
N ASN A 190 10.80 -7.00 -6.40
CA ASN A 190 11.19 -7.66 -5.14
C ASN A 190 10.00 -8.07 -4.25
N LEU A 191 8.94 -7.27 -4.24
CA LEU A 191 7.69 -7.57 -3.52
C LEU A 191 7.14 -8.95 -3.92
N PHE A 192 7.02 -9.20 -5.23
CA PHE A 192 6.43 -10.41 -5.78
C PHE A 192 7.42 -11.56 -5.83
N THR A 193 8.64 -11.30 -6.30
CA THR A 193 9.67 -12.35 -6.43
C THR A 193 10.05 -12.95 -5.08
N ALA A 194 10.22 -12.13 -4.04
CA ALA A 194 10.54 -12.64 -2.71
C ALA A 194 9.40 -13.45 -2.08
N ALA A 195 8.14 -13.08 -2.32
CA ALA A 195 6.99 -13.84 -1.84
C ALA A 195 6.84 -15.19 -2.56
N ILE A 196 7.09 -15.19 -3.88
CA ILE A 196 7.05 -16.39 -4.70
C ILE A 196 8.22 -17.32 -4.40
N ASP A 197 9.41 -16.80 -4.10
CA ASP A 197 10.55 -17.63 -3.69
C ASP A 197 10.29 -18.39 -2.38
N GLU A 198 9.64 -17.75 -1.38
CA GLU A 198 9.20 -18.45 -0.17
C GLU A 198 8.19 -19.57 -0.50
N LEU A 199 7.23 -19.31 -1.41
CA LEU A 199 6.29 -20.33 -1.87
C LEU A 199 6.99 -21.49 -2.60
N LYS A 200 7.94 -21.20 -3.50
CA LYS A 200 8.65 -22.21 -4.30
C LYS A 200 9.41 -23.19 -3.43
N GLU A 201 10.02 -22.72 -2.33
CA GLU A 201 10.67 -23.57 -1.35
C GLU A 201 9.69 -24.59 -0.75
N ASP A 202 8.50 -24.13 -0.33
CA ASP A 202 7.45 -24.99 0.21
C ASP A 202 6.91 -25.99 -0.83
N LEU A 203 6.68 -25.54 -2.08
CA LEU A 203 6.22 -26.41 -3.18
C LEU A 203 7.23 -27.51 -3.51
N PHE A 204 8.51 -27.16 -3.59
CA PHE A 204 9.59 -28.10 -3.85
C PHE A 204 9.67 -29.17 -2.77
N ASN A 205 9.58 -28.77 -1.49
CA ASN A 205 9.65 -29.68 -0.35
C ASN A 205 8.49 -30.71 -0.33
N ASP A 206 7.31 -30.33 -0.81
CA ASP A 206 6.13 -31.20 -0.88
C ASP A 206 5.99 -31.95 -2.23
N GLY A 207 6.96 -31.78 -3.15
CA GLY A 207 6.98 -32.44 -4.45
C GLY A 207 5.84 -31.97 -5.37
N VAL A 208 5.43 -30.71 -5.25
CA VAL A 208 4.51 -30.04 -6.17
C VAL A 208 5.33 -29.49 -7.33
N GLU A 209 4.97 -29.86 -8.55
CA GLU A 209 5.60 -29.32 -9.75
C GLU A 209 5.16 -27.87 -9.96
N PHE A 210 6.08 -27.02 -10.39
CA PHE A 210 5.73 -25.65 -10.77
C PHE A 210 6.56 -25.16 -11.94
N THR A 211 5.96 -24.25 -12.70
CA THR A 211 6.66 -23.40 -13.68
C THR A 211 6.67 -21.97 -13.17
N GLU A 212 7.65 -21.20 -13.62
CA GLU A 212 7.75 -19.78 -13.31
C GLU A 212 8.03 -19.01 -14.58
N GLU A 213 7.17 -18.04 -14.87
CA GLU A 213 7.38 -17.02 -15.89
C GLU A 213 7.58 -15.68 -15.18
N THR A 214 8.79 -15.13 -15.28
CA THR A 214 9.13 -13.81 -14.76
C THR A 214 8.90 -12.76 -15.84
N LEU A 215 7.95 -11.87 -15.61
CA LEU A 215 7.52 -10.82 -16.51
C LEU A 215 8.33 -9.55 -16.26
N VAL A 216 9.00 -9.08 -17.30
CA VAL A 216 9.73 -7.81 -17.30
C VAL A 216 8.81 -6.71 -17.83
N ILE A 217 8.73 -5.62 -17.08
CA ILE A 217 7.97 -4.43 -17.48
C ILE A 217 8.88 -3.51 -18.28
N VAL A 218 8.42 -3.14 -19.48
CA VAL A 218 9.03 -2.12 -20.33
C VAL A 218 8.25 -0.81 -20.17
N GLU A 219 8.50 0.18 -21.03
CA GLU A 219 7.87 1.51 -20.94
C GLU A 219 6.33 1.42 -20.80
N ASP A 220 5.78 2.31 -19.96
CA ASP A 220 4.33 2.48 -19.72
C ASP A 220 3.58 1.21 -19.30
N ASP A 221 4.15 0.45 -18.36
CA ASP A 221 3.59 -0.79 -17.80
C ASP A 221 3.41 -1.94 -18.80
N ILE A 222 3.95 -1.84 -20.03
CA ILE A 222 3.85 -2.91 -21.03
C ILE A 222 4.71 -4.10 -20.62
N ILE A 223 4.21 -5.32 -20.78
CA ILE A 223 4.99 -6.53 -20.49
C ILE A 223 5.74 -6.99 -21.74
N GLU A 224 7.03 -7.24 -21.62
CA GLU A 224 7.80 -7.93 -22.65
C GLU A 224 7.53 -9.45 -22.60
N GLY A 225 7.26 -10.07 -23.75
CA GLY A 225 7.17 -11.53 -23.87
C GLY A 225 5.84 -12.18 -23.47
N LEU A 226 4.85 -11.41 -22.96
CA LEU A 226 3.54 -11.97 -22.64
C LEU A 226 2.85 -12.53 -23.89
N SER A 227 2.60 -13.83 -23.91
CA SER A 227 2.01 -14.52 -25.04
C SER A 227 1.28 -15.79 -24.61
N LYS A 228 0.75 -16.55 -25.57
CA LYS A 228 0.18 -17.87 -25.29
C LYS A 228 1.18 -18.79 -24.58
N ASP A 229 2.47 -18.71 -24.91
CA ASP A 229 3.50 -19.60 -24.38
C ASP A 229 3.70 -19.40 -22.86
N THR A 230 3.37 -18.22 -22.33
CA THR A 230 3.30 -17.93 -20.88
C THR A 230 2.37 -18.89 -20.12
N PHE A 231 1.40 -19.49 -20.81
CA PHE A 231 0.41 -20.40 -20.23
C PHE A 231 0.52 -21.85 -20.73
N ASP A 232 1.47 -22.16 -21.62
CA ASP A 232 1.55 -23.47 -22.30
C ASP A 232 2.46 -24.46 -21.55
N ASP A 233 2.03 -24.84 -20.33
CA ASP A 233 2.85 -25.61 -19.39
C ASP A 233 2.10 -26.80 -18.72
N ASP A 234 0.97 -27.23 -19.30
CA ASP A 234 0.02 -28.21 -18.74
C ASP A 234 -0.62 -27.80 -17.39
N SER A 235 -0.34 -26.61 -16.85
CA SER A 235 -0.93 -26.15 -15.59
C SER A 235 -2.39 -25.76 -15.76
N ARG A 236 -3.14 -25.86 -14.65
CA ARG A 236 -4.54 -25.44 -14.55
C ARG A 236 -4.80 -24.43 -13.45
N ILE A 237 -3.80 -24.24 -12.58
CA ILE A 237 -3.84 -23.34 -11.45
C ILE A 237 -2.73 -22.33 -11.70
N PHE A 238 -3.10 -21.07 -11.88
CA PHE A 238 -2.17 -19.98 -12.14
C PHE A 238 -2.17 -19.04 -10.94
N ILE A 239 -0.98 -18.65 -10.48
CA ILE A 239 -0.80 -17.56 -9.52
C ILE A 239 -0.26 -16.37 -10.26
N VAL A 240 -0.98 -15.26 -10.18
CA VAL A 240 -0.58 -14.00 -10.78
C VAL A 240 -0.14 -13.05 -9.68
N ALA A 241 1.16 -12.74 -9.67
CA ALA A 241 1.77 -11.81 -8.73
C ALA A 241 2.32 -10.60 -9.49
N GLY A 242 1.61 -9.46 -9.43
CA GLY A 242 1.96 -8.24 -10.15
C GLY A 242 1.11 -7.06 -9.70
N TYR A 243 1.40 -5.85 -10.18
CA TYR A 243 0.53 -4.69 -10.00
C TYR A 243 -0.67 -4.72 -10.96
N GLU A 244 -1.69 -3.88 -10.72
CA GLU A 244 -2.93 -3.86 -11.51
C GLU A 244 -2.72 -3.80 -13.03
N PRO A 245 -1.82 -2.96 -13.58
CA PRO A 245 -1.56 -2.93 -15.03
C PRO A 245 -1.10 -4.28 -15.59
N VAL A 246 -0.28 -5.01 -14.82
CA VAL A 246 0.25 -6.33 -15.18
C VAL A 246 -0.85 -7.38 -15.08
N GLY A 247 -1.63 -7.35 -13.99
CA GLY A 247 -2.81 -8.20 -13.83
C GLY A 247 -3.77 -8.06 -15.01
N ARG A 248 -4.00 -6.83 -15.51
CA ARG A 248 -4.92 -6.59 -16.64
C ARG A 248 -4.43 -7.25 -17.92
N GLN A 249 -3.14 -7.13 -18.20
CA GLN A 249 -2.54 -7.73 -19.38
C GLN A 249 -2.60 -9.26 -19.34
N ILE A 250 -2.22 -9.86 -18.22
CA ILE A 250 -2.24 -11.33 -18.05
C ILE A 250 -3.65 -11.87 -18.22
N MET A 251 -4.65 -11.25 -17.58
CA MET A 251 -6.04 -11.71 -17.69
C MET A 251 -6.60 -11.50 -19.10
N CYS A 252 -6.26 -10.40 -19.77
CA CYS A 252 -6.63 -10.18 -21.16
C CYS A 252 -6.02 -11.26 -22.09
N GLU A 253 -4.76 -11.61 -21.88
CA GLU A 253 -4.10 -12.67 -22.67
C GLU A 253 -4.68 -14.07 -22.36
N ALA A 254 -5.01 -14.34 -21.09
CA ALA A 254 -5.69 -15.56 -20.69
C ALA A 254 -7.07 -15.71 -21.36
N TYR A 255 -7.85 -14.61 -21.44
CA TYR A 255 -9.11 -14.58 -22.17
C TYR A 255 -8.92 -14.90 -23.67
N LYS A 256 -7.96 -14.24 -24.33
CA LYS A 256 -7.66 -14.49 -25.77
C LYS A 256 -7.29 -15.95 -26.05
N ASN A 257 -6.67 -16.61 -25.07
CA ASN A 257 -6.29 -18.02 -25.14
C ASN A 257 -7.35 -18.99 -24.59
N SER A 258 -8.56 -18.50 -24.29
CA SER A 258 -9.70 -19.30 -23.79
C SER A 258 -9.38 -20.06 -22.49
N LEU A 259 -8.58 -19.47 -21.62
CA LEU A 259 -8.22 -20.01 -20.32
C LEU A 259 -9.29 -19.67 -19.27
N LEU A 260 -10.46 -20.29 -19.40
CA LEU A 260 -11.64 -19.99 -18.58
C LEU A 260 -11.95 -21.11 -17.56
N TYR A 261 -12.65 -20.73 -16.49
CA TYR A 261 -13.29 -21.66 -15.55
C TYR A 261 -14.33 -22.55 -16.30
N PRO A 262 -14.56 -23.83 -15.91
CA PRO A 262 -14.00 -24.57 -14.79
C PRO A 262 -12.66 -25.25 -15.05
N ARG A 263 -12.07 -25.07 -16.24
CA ARG A 263 -10.84 -25.78 -16.60
C ARG A 263 -9.59 -25.13 -16.00
N TYR A 264 -9.61 -23.82 -15.85
CA TYR A 264 -8.50 -23.02 -15.34
C TYR A 264 -8.95 -22.17 -14.16
N LEU A 265 -8.08 -22.03 -13.17
CA LEU A 265 -8.30 -21.23 -11.96
C LEU A 265 -7.13 -20.27 -11.79
N PHE A 266 -7.43 -18.99 -11.62
CA PHE A 266 -6.43 -17.96 -11.35
C PHE A 266 -6.53 -17.47 -9.91
N PHE A 267 -5.36 -17.30 -9.31
CA PHE A 267 -5.14 -16.56 -8.09
C PHE A 267 -4.64 -15.17 -8.44
N THR A 268 -5.34 -14.15 -7.97
CA THR A 268 -5.01 -12.76 -8.19
C THR A 268 -4.75 -12.03 -6.88
N ILE A 269 -4.19 -10.83 -7.00
CA ILE A 269 -3.88 -9.94 -5.89
C ILE A 269 -5.15 -9.35 -5.26
N SER A 270 -5.19 -9.29 -3.92
CA SER A 270 -6.37 -8.86 -3.18
C SER A 270 -6.55 -7.35 -3.11
N TRP A 271 -5.43 -6.63 -3.05
CA TRP A 271 -5.40 -5.18 -2.87
C TRP A 271 -5.62 -4.39 -4.16
N TYR A 272 -5.98 -5.07 -5.25
CA TYR A 272 -6.47 -4.39 -6.44
C TYR A 272 -7.77 -3.65 -6.15
N ASN A 273 -7.88 -2.46 -6.71
CA ASN A 273 -9.06 -1.63 -6.62
C ASN A 273 -10.31 -2.33 -7.16
N ALA A 274 -11.46 -2.04 -6.56
CA ALA A 274 -12.73 -2.52 -7.09
C ALA A 274 -12.92 -2.07 -8.56
N GLY A 275 -13.17 -3.03 -9.45
CA GLY A 275 -13.31 -2.76 -10.88
C GLY A 275 -12.00 -2.53 -11.64
N TRP A 276 -10.84 -2.88 -11.06
CA TRP A 276 -9.51 -2.71 -11.66
C TRP A 276 -9.38 -3.23 -13.10
N TRP A 277 -10.20 -4.19 -13.51
CA TRP A 277 -10.20 -4.80 -14.84
C TRP A 277 -10.96 -4.00 -15.91
N ARG A 278 -11.68 -2.94 -15.51
CA ARG A 278 -12.52 -2.15 -16.43
C ARG A 278 -11.70 -1.09 -17.14
N ASP A 279 -10.99 -0.26 -16.38
CA ASP A 279 -10.32 0.91 -16.94
C ASP A 279 -9.00 0.53 -17.60
N GLY A 280 -8.76 1.03 -18.82
CA GLY A 280 -7.48 0.88 -19.53
C GLY A 280 -7.24 -0.50 -20.15
N VAL A 281 -8.20 -1.43 -20.07
CA VAL A 281 -8.03 -2.78 -20.66
C VAL A 281 -8.06 -2.75 -22.20
N GLU A 282 -8.72 -1.75 -22.78
CA GLU A 282 -8.87 -1.60 -24.23
C GLU A 282 -7.51 -1.47 -24.93
N GLN A 283 -6.51 -0.91 -24.25
CA GLN A 283 -5.16 -0.78 -24.79
C GLN A 283 -4.47 -2.14 -25.01
N TYR A 284 -4.95 -3.19 -24.32
CA TYR A 284 -4.48 -4.56 -24.48
C TYR A 284 -5.34 -5.38 -25.46
N GLY A 285 -6.37 -4.77 -26.05
CA GLY A 285 -7.25 -5.42 -27.02
C GLY A 285 -8.32 -6.31 -26.41
N CYS A 286 -8.69 -6.09 -25.14
CA CYS A 286 -9.85 -6.70 -24.50
C CYS A 286 -10.90 -5.66 -24.10
N THR A 287 -12.14 -6.07 -23.88
CA THR A 287 -13.19 -5.23 -23.27
C THR A 287 -13.45 -5.62 -21.81
N PRO A 288 -14.07 -4.76 -20.99
CA PRO A 288 -14.44 -5.11 -19.62
C PRO A 288 -15.27 -6.40 -19.51
N GLU A 289 -16.20 -6.64 -20.44
CA GLU A 289 -17.04 -7.85 -20.47
C GLU A 289 -16.23 -9.11 -20.81
N GLN A 290 -15.15 -8.98 -21.56
CA GLN A 290 -14.23 -10.08 -21.85
C GLN A 290 -13.37 -10.41 -20.63
N MET A 291 -12.91 -9.38 -19.92
CA MET A 291 -12.20 -9.54 -18.65
C MET A 291 -13.08 -10.21 -17.59
N GLU A 292 -14.36 -9.82 -17.51
CA GLU A 292 -15.30 -10.44 -16.56
C GLU A 292 -15.41 -11.95 -16.75
N GLN A 293 -15.34 -12.46 -17.98
CA GLN A 293 -15.43 -13.91 -18.25
C GLN A 293 -14.24 -14.71 -17.71
N VAL A 294 -13.03 -14.15 -17.69
CA VAL A 294 -11.86 -14.82 -17.11
C VAL A 294 -11.76 -14.59 -15.60
N LEU A 295 -12.26 -13.44 -15.11
CA LEU A 295 -12.25 -13.08 -13.70
C LEU A 295 -13.37 -13.77 -12.90
N GLU A 296 -14.44 -14.18 -13.56
CA GLU A 296 -15.52 -14.96 -12.96
C GLU A 296 -14.94 -16.27 -12.39
N HIS A 297 -14.98 -16.41 -11.06
CA HIS A 297 -14.41 -17.51 -10.27
C HIS A 297 -12.90 -17.48 -10.02
N THR A 298 -12.24 -16.34 -10.19
CA THR A 298 -10.89 -16.13 -9.65
C THR A 298 -10.90 -16.08 -8.13
N LEU A 299 -9.79 -16.47 -7.52
CA LEU A 299 -9.60 -16.45 -6.07
C LEU A 299 -8.54 -15.42 -5.70
N THR A 300 -8.68 -14.85 -4.52
CA THR A 300 -7.69 -13.94 -3.94
C THR A 300 -7.52 -14.20 -2.45
N ILE A 301 -6.38 -13.82 -1.91
CA ILE A 301 -6.01 -14.00 -0.50
C ILE A 301 -5.84 -12.62 0.12
N VAL A 302 -6.71 -12.28 1.06
CA VAL A 302 -6.72 -10.99 1.74
C VAL A 302 -5.94 -11.03 3.06
N PHE A 303 -5.38 -9.89 3.46
CA PHE A 303 -4.86 -9.70 4.81
C PHE A 303 -6.00 -9.48 5.82
N LEU A 304 -5.91 -10.14 6.98
CA LEU A 304 -6.80 -9.90 8.12
C LEU A 304 -5.98 -9.60 9.38
N PRO A 305 -6.45 -8.70 10.26
CA PRO A 305 -7.72 -7.96 10.17
C PRO A 305 -7.59 -6.61 9.44
N SER A 306 -8.17 -6.47 8.24
CA SER A 306 -8.57 -5.13 7.74
C SER A 306 -9.96 -4.81 8.29
N ALA A 307 -10.18 -3.57 8.75
CA ALA A 307 -11.47 -3.13 9.28
C ALA A 307 -12.63 -3.38 8.29
N ARG A 308 -12.34 -3.39 6.98
CA ARG A 308 -13.33 -3.66 5.92
C ARG A 308 -13.87 -5.08 5.90
N TYR A 309 -13.12 -6.05 6.44
CA TYR A 309 -13.51 -7.46 6.48
C TYR A 309 -13.99 -7.92 7.86
N LEU A 310 -13.98 -7.03 8.85
CA LEU A 310 -14.52 -7.30 10.17
C LEU A 310 -16.02 -7.02 10.22
N ASP A 311 -16.74 -7.75 11.07
CA ASP A 311 -18.16 -7.51 11.32
C ASP A 311 -18.35 -6.12 11.99
N PRO A 312 -19.05 -5.16 11.34
CA PRO A 312 -19.23 -3.82 11.87
C PRO A 312 -20.03 -3.78 13.18
N SER A 313 -20.76 -4.84 13.51
CA SER A 313 -21.48 -4.98 14.77
C SER A 313 -20.59 -5.34 15.96
N LEU A 314 -19.31 -5.64 15.73
CA LEU A 314 -18.33 -5.82 16.80
C LEU A 314 -18.20 -4.54 17.61
N THR A 315 -18.59 -4.64 18.88
CA THR A 315 -18.58 -3.55 19.87
C THR A 315 -17.31 -3.52 20.69
N THR A 316 -16.23 -4.16 20.23
CA THR A 316 -14.96 -4.13 20.94
C THR A 316 -14.38 -2.72 20.83
N ASP A 317 -14.33 -2.00 21.95
CA ASP A 317 -13.72 -0.69 22.00
C ASP A 317 -12.21 -0.81 21.75
N THR A 318 -11.77 -0.14 20.69
CA THR A 318 -10.34 0.05 20.38
C THR A 318 -9.69 0.97 21.42
N LYS A 319 -8.37 1.14 21.36
CA LYS A 319 -7.66 2.12 22.21
C LYS A 319 -8.17 3.56 22.04
N ALA A 320 -8.76 3.86 20.88
CA ALA A 320 -9.37 5.14 20.58
C ALA A 320 -10.85 5.24 20.99
N ASN A 321 -11.38 4.22 21.69
CA ASN A 321 -12.77 4.14 22.09
C ASN A 321 -13.75 4.20 20.89
N LEU A 322 -13.33 3.63 19.75
CA LEU A 322 -14.14 3.45 18.55
C LEU A 322 -14.49 1.98 18.36
N THR A 323 -15.73 1.72 17.97
CA THR A 323 -16.13 0.44 17.37
C THR A 323 -15.73 0.40 15.89
N ILE A 324 -15.71 -0.80 15.29
CA ILE A 324 -15.41 -0.96 13.86
C ILE A 324 -16.43 -0.22 12.98
N GLY A 325 -17.73 -0.34 13.30
CA GLY A 325 -18.78 0.37 12.55
C GLY A 325 -18.63 1.89 12.62
N GLU A 326 -18.24 2.44 13.78
CA GLU A 326 -18.01 3.87 13.93
C GLU A 326 -16.75 4.33 13.18
N TYR A 327 -15.67 3.54 13.22
CA TYR A 327 -14.46 3.81 12.43
C TYR A 327 -14.81 3.90 10.94
N LEU A 328 -15.49 2.89 10.39
CA LEU A 328 -15.84 2.84 8.96
C LEU A 328 -16.76 4.02 8.56
N ARG A 329 -17.73 4.36 9.43
CA ARG A 329 -18.61 5.50 9.20
C ARG A 329 -17.82 6.81 9.13
N ARG A 330 -17.01 7.11 10.15
CA ARG A 330 -16.20 8.34 10.19
C ARG A 330 -15.20 8.42 9.06
N GLU A 331 -14.55 7.31 8.74
CA GLU A 331 -13.64 7.24 7.60
C GLU A 331 -14.36 7.72 6.33
N SER A 332 -15.55 7.18 6.05
CA SER A 332 -16.33 7.50 4.86
C SER A 332 -17.00 8.88 4.86
N GLU A 333 -17.42 9.40 6.01
CA GLU A 333 -18.22 10.63 6.11
C GLU A 333 -17.37 11.87 6.42
N ASP A 334 -16.37 11.71 7.28
CA ASP A 334 -15.60 12.84 7.84
C ASP A 334 -14.24 13.00 7.15
N TYR A 335 -13.62 11.90 6.70
CA TYR A 335 -12.25 11.89 6.19
C TYR A 335 -12.14 11.67 4.67
N VAL A 336 -13.06 10.91 4.07
CA VAL A 336 -13.17 10.82 2.61
C VAL A 336 -13.62 12.17 2.04
N ASN A 337 -12.99 12.60 0.95
CA ASN A 337 -13.14 13.94 0.37
C ASN A 337 -12.77 15.11 1.30
N SER A 338 -12.17 14.84 2.47
CA SER A 338 -11.69 15.92 3.34
C SER A 338 -10.44 16.59 2.74
N ALA A 339 -10.37 17.91 2.89
CA ALA A 339 -9.15 18.64 2.62
C ALA A 339 -8.08 18.24 3.66
N PRO A 340 -6.80 18.10 3.28
CA PRO A 340 -6.19 18.59 2.03
C PRO A 340 -6.18 17.61 0.84
N LEU A 341 -6.67 16.38 0.98
CA LEU A 341 -6.39 15.32 0.00
C LEU A 341 -7.44 15.17 -1.09
N ASN A 342 -8.71 15.41 -0.78
CA ASN A 342 -9.84 15.28 -1.72
C ASN A 342 -9.80 13.97 -2.53
N ILE A 343 -9.57 12.85 -1.86
CA ILE A 343 -9.47 11.53 -2.49
C ILE A 343 -10.85 10.95 -2.80
N SER A 344 -10.96 10.28 -3.95
CA SER A 344 -12.22 9.72 -4.46
C SER A 344 -12.56 8.32 -3.98
N LYS A 345 -11.60 7.62 -3.36
CA LYS A 345 -11.76 6.26 -2.83
C LYS A 345 -10.83 6.04 -1.65
N VAL A 346 -11.05 4.93 -0.93
CA VAL A 346 -10.24 4.54 0.22
C VAL A 346 -9.67 3.15 0.01
N ASP A 347 -8.42 3.01 0.38
CA ASP A 347 -7.70 1.75 0.34
C ASP A 347 -8.19 0.77 1.43
N GLU A 348 -7.93 -0.52 1.25
CA GLU A 348 -8.21 -1.52 2.29
C GLU A 348 -7.28 -1.42 3.51
N PHE A 349 -6.10 -0.79 3.34
CA PHE A 349 -5.09 -0.61 4.38
C PHE A 349 -5.19 0.72 5.14
N SER A 350 -6.29 1.47 4.95
CA SER A 350 -6.51 2.72 5.68
C SER A 350 -6.53 2.50 7.21
N SER A 351 -7.13 1.40 7.68
CA SER A 351 -7.09 1.02 9.10
C SER A 351 -5.69 0.70 9.61
N ASP A 352 -4.82 0.13 8.77
CA ASP A 352 -3.43 -0.16 9.13
C ASP A 352 -2.63 1.13 9.32
N CYS A 353 -2.92 2.17 8.53
CA CYS A 353 -2.34 3.50 8.73
C CYS A 353 -2.87 4.21 9.98
N TYR A 354 -4.13 3.98 10.34
CA TYR A 354 -4.68 4.43 11.63
C TYR A 354 -3.89 3.82 12.80
N ASP A 355 -3.76 2.50 12.83
CA ASP A 355 -3.04 1.79 13.89
C ASP A 355 -1.54 2.12 13.89
N GLY A 356 -0.93 2.30 12.71
CA GLY A 356 0.47 2.70 12.57
C GLY A 356 0.77 4.03 13.22
N MET A 357 -0.13 5.01 13.07
CA MET A 357 0.02 6.32 13.71
C MET A 357 -0.11 6.23 15.24
N TYR A 358 -1.03 5.41 15.75
CA TYR A 358 -1.12 5.15 17.19
C TYR A 358 0.12 4.44 17.72
N ALA A 359 0.59 3.39 17.04
CA ALA A 359 1.78 2.64 17.45
C ALA A 359 3.02 3.55 17.55
N PHE A 360 3.24 4.40 16.54
CA PHE A 360 4.31 5.41 16.56
C PHE A 360 4.15 6.38 17.74
N THR A 361 2.93 6.89 17.95
CA THR A 361 2.61 7.84 19.02
C THR A 361 2.85 7.25 20.41
N TYR A 362 2.42 6.01 20.66
CA TYR A 362 2.65 5.34 21.94
C TYR A 362 4.13 5.12 22.21
N ALA A 363 4.91 4.73 21.20
CA ALA A 363 6.36 4.59 21.32
C ALA A 363 7.03 5.93 21.69
N LEU A 364 6.63 7.01 21.00
CA LEU A 364 7.12 8.36 21.28
C LEU A 364 6.71 8.84 22.69
N ASN A 365 5.45 8.63 23.07
CA ASN A 365 4.93 9.02 24.38
C ASN A 365 5.69 8.33 25.51
N ASN A 366 5.97 7.04 25.37
CA ASN A 366 6.78 6.29 26.33
C ASN A 366 8.24 6.77 26.39
N THR A 367 8.76 7.34 25.31
CA THR A 367 10.14 7.87 25.28
C THR A 367 10.22 9.25 25.95
N ILE A 368 9.18 10.07 25.79
CA ILE A 368 9.13 11.43 26.36
C ILE A 368 8.71 11.41 27.84
N ASN A 369 7.77 10.54 28.20
CA ASN A 369 7.10 10.54 29.51
C ASN A 369 7.37 9.30 30.38
N GLY A 370 8.04 8.28 29.86
CA GLY A 370 8.47 7.08 30.60
C GLY A 370 9.89 7.23 31.13
#